data_AF-M0CCM4-F1
#
_entry.id   AF-M0CCM4-F1
#
_cell.length_a   1.000
_cell.length_b   1.000
_cell.length_c   1.000
_cell.angle_alpha   90.00
_cell.angle_beta   90.00
_cell.angle_gamma   90.00
#
_symmetry.space_group_name_H-M   'P 1'
#
loop_
_entity.id
_entity.type
_entity.pdbx_description
1 polymer ?
#
loop_
_entity_poly.entity_id
_entity_poly.type
_entity_poly.pdbx_seq_one_letter_code
_entity_poly.pdbx_strand_id
1 'polypeptide(L)'
;MTPEPTQDDSVLTPDELQLNDETVADLGENRYLVRSDESPAADAVTGTADAASTDDDSSRLTQLESESSDHAHDPRERLSDASEPHGVDITLKTDGEIAHHHAASHDVREVFVDLLTWYAGQLDDDMTPSEALQVMLAASDLET
;
A
#
# COMPACT_ATOMS: atom_id res chain seq x y z
N MET A 1 21.13 -14.65 37.28
CA MET A 1 20.04 -15.12 36.42
C MET A 1 18.96 -14.07 36.50
N THR A 2 18.92 -13.16 35.54
CA THR A 2 17.82 -12.20 35.36
C THR A 2 16.86 -12.86 34.37
N PRO A 3 15.56 -12.99 34.66
CA PRO A 3 14.63 -13.57 33.69
C PRO A 3 14.50 -12.62 32.49
N GLU A 4 14.62 -13.17 31.27
CA GLU A 4 14.37 -12.45 30.02
C GLU A 4 12.87 -12.14 29.89
N PRO A 5 12.48 -10.92 29.47
CA PRO A 5 11.11 -10.64 29.06
C PRO A 5 10.81 -11.42 27.77
N THR A 6 9.75 -12.20 27.78
CA THR A 6 9.28 -12.98 26.63
C THR A 6 8.66 -12.02 25.61
N GLN A 7 9.19 -12.01 24.38
CA GLN A 7 8.71 -11.16 23.26
C GLN A 7 7.40 -11.69 22.64
N ASP A 8 6.43 -12.09 23.47
CA ASP A 8 5.10 -12.54 23.03
C ASP A 8 4.05 -11.41 23.12
N ASP A 9 4.46 -10.19 23.43
CA ASP A 9 3.61 -9.00 23.59
C ASP A 9 3.56 -8.10 22.33
N SER A 10 4.03 -8.59 21.17
CA SER A 10 4.09 -7.80 19.92
C SER A 10 3.09 -8.26 18.86
N VAL A 11 2.21 -9.22 19.17
CA VAL A 11 1.19 -9.72 18.25
C VAL A 11 -0.12 -9.85 19.00
N LEU A 12 -1.08 -8.99 18.68
CA LEU A 12 -2.44 -9.10 19.19
C LEU A 12 -3.04 -10.43 18.74
N THR A 13 -3.65 -11.16 19.68
CA THR A 13 -4.36 -12.39 19.36
C THR A 13 -5.67 -12.09 18.64
N PRO A 14 -6.22 -13.02 17.85
CA PRO A 14 -7.45 -12.79 17.08
C PRO A 14 -8.66 -12.34 17.92
N ASP A 15 -8.69 -12.72 19.20
CA ASP A 15 -9.76 -12.34 20.13
C ASP A 15 -9.65 -10.88 20.60
N GLU A 16 -8.42 -10.33 20.61
CA GLU A 16 -8.14 -8.92 20.96
C GLU A 16 -8.37 -7.97 19.77
N LEU A 17 -8.53 -8.51 18.56
CA LEU A 17 -8.84 -7.75 17.33
C LEU A 17 -10.35 -7.54 17.12
N GLN A 18 -11.17 -7.65 18.16
CA GLN A 18 -12.60 -7.43 18.03
C GLN A 18 -12.93 -5.94 17.94
N LEU A 19 -13.66 -5.56 16.90
CA LEU A 19 -14.05 -4.18 16.58
C LEU A 19 -14.96 -3.51 17.62
N ASN A 20 -15.42 -4.26 18.64
CA ASN A 20 -16.30 -3.77 19.71
C ASN A 20 -15.54 -3.46 21.01
N ASP A 21 -14.21 -3.55 20.99
CA ASP A 21 -13.36 -3.37 22.16
C ASP A 21 -13.09 -1.87 22.46
N GLU A 22 -12.79 -1.52 23.71
CA GLU A 22 -12.57 -0.13 24.15
C GLU A 22 -11.30 0.50 23.54
N THR A 23 -10.42 -0.34 23.03
CA THR A 23 -9.16 0.04 22.37
C THR A 23 -9.38 0.54 20.93
N VAL A 24 -10.59 0.36 20.39
CA VAL A 24 -10.94 0.63 18.99
C VAL A 24 -11.88 1.83 18.89
N ALA A 25 -11.45 2.87 18.16
CA ALA A 25 -12.30 4.01 17.81
C ALA A 25 -12.77 3.93 16.35
N ASP A 26 -14.08 4.07 16.13
CA ASP A 26 -14.70 4.11 14.79
C ASP A 26 -14.49 5.48 14.13
N LEU A 27 -14.01 5.47 12.89
CA LEU A 27 -13.83 6.68 12.08
C LEU A 27 -14.86 6.79 10.94
N GLY A 28 -15.85 5.90 10.87
CA GLY A 28 -16.74 5.75 9.73
C GLY A 28 -16.06 5.12 8.50
N GLU A 29 -16.84 4.86 7.45
CA GLU A 29 -16.34 4.30 6.18
C GLU A 29 -15.56 2.98 6.35
N ASN A 30 -15.97 2.16 7.33
CA ASN A 30 -15.37 0.87 7.62
C ASN A 30 -13.87 0.95 8.05
N ARG A 31 -13.48 2.06 8.68
CA ARG A 31 -12.12 2.38 9.14
C ARG A 31 -12.06 2.53 10.65
N TYR A 32 -11.04 1.95 11.27
CA TYR A 32 -10.92 1.86 12.73
C TYR A 32 -9.51 2.23 13.20
N LEU A 33 -9.40 2.98 14.29
CA LEU A 33 -8.14 3.27 14.97
C LEU A 33 -7.98 2.34 16.16
N VAL A 34 -6.86 1.63 16.22
CA VAL A 34 -6.50 0.76 17.35
C VAL A 34 -5.35 1.42 18.11
N ARG A 35 -5.53 1.68 19.40
CA ARG A 35 -4.49 2.24 20.26
C ARG A 35 -3.62 1.11 20.82
N SER A 36 -2.36 1.01 20.39
CA SER A 36 -1.39 0.13 21.08
C SER A 36 -0.97 0.79 22.40
N ASP A 37 -1.14 0.10 23.52
CA ASP A 37 -0.82 0.64 24.86
C ASP A 37 0.70 0.74 25.07
N GLU A 38 1.24 1.96 25.01
CA GLU A 38 2.06 2.57 26.07
C GLU A 38 2.42 4.02 25.72
N SER A 39 1.59 4.99 26.13
CA SER A 39 2.04 6.32 26.62
C SER A 39 0.86 7.18 27.08
N PRO A 40 1.06 7.97 28.16
CA PRO A 40 -0.01 8.36 29.07
C PRO A 40 -0.94 9.42 28.51
N ALA A 41 -2.18 9.35 28.98
CA ALA A 41 -3.24 10.35 28.86
C ALA A 41 -2.72 11.79 28.70
N ALA A 42 -2.96 12.38 27.52
CA ALA A 42 -2.95 13.83 27.38
C ALA A 42 -4.22 14.35 28.07
N ASP A 43 -4.02 14.80 29.30
CA ASP A 43 -4.98 15.47 30.16
C ASP A 43 -5.75 16.56 29.41
N ALA A 44 -7.06 16.63 29.67
CA ALA A 44 -7.98 17.57 29.06
C ALA A 44 -7.62 19.03 29.43
N VAL A 45 -6.93 19.74 28.54
CA VAL A 45 -6.76 21.19 28.69
C VAL A 45 -7.96 21.94 28.11
N THR A 46 -8.97 22.15 28.95
CA THR A 46 -9.93 23.24 28.74
C THR A 46 -9.44 24.47 29.50
N GLY A 47 -9.07 25.55 28.81
CA GLY A 47 -8.79 26.84 29.49
C GLY A 47 -7.95 27.86 28.73
N THR A 48 -8.61 28.63 27.87
CA THR A 48 -8.50 30.09 27.68
C THR A 48 -7.13 30.79 27.55
N ALA A 49 -6.84 31.20 26.30
CA ALA A 49 -6.24 32.45 25.80
C ALA A 49 -5.09 33.15 26.57
N ASP A 50 -3.91 33.24 25.94
CA ASP A 50 -3.19 34.52 25.72
C ASP A 50 -2.08 34.33 24.66
N ALA A 51 -1.78 35.40 23.92
CA ALA A 51 -1.05 35.40 22.65
C ALA A 51 0.47 35.14 22.77
N ALA A 52 1.01 34.26 21.90
CA ALA A 52 2.35 34.39 21.33
C ALA A 52 2.52 33.44 20.12
N SER A 53 2.96 34.00 18.99
CA SER A 53 3.22 33.31 17.73
C SER A 53 4.24 32.17 17.89
N THR A 54 3.84 30.94 17.58
CA THR A 54 4.74 29.83 17.18
C THR A 54 3.92 28.85 16.32
N ASP A 55 3.51 29.32 15.14
CA ASP A 55 2.89 28.52 14.09
C ASP A 55 3.91 28.43 12.93
N ASP A 56 4.86 27.50 12.99
CA ASP A 56 5.60 27.01 11.81
C ASP A 56 6.49 25.79 12.15
N ASP A 57 5.98 24.75 12.80
CA ASP A 57 6.75 23.49 12.92
C ASP A 57 5.85 22.24 12.85
N SER A 58 4.65 22.31 13.42
CA SER A 58 3.69 21.19 13.38
C SER A 58 3.11 20.91 11.98
N SER A 59 2.98 21.92 11.11
CA SER A 59 2.49 21.76 9.74
C SER A 59 3.48 21.03 8.82
N ARG A 60 4.77 21.07 9.18
CA ARG A 60 5.84 20.42 8.39
C ARG A 60 5.95 18.94 8.71
N LEU A 61 5.67 18.53 9.95
CA LEU A 61 5.59 17.13 10.37
C LEU A 61 4.42 16.40 9.68
N THR A 62 3.22 17.02 9.62
CA THR A 62 2.05 16.43 8.92
C THR A 62 2.21 16.34 7.41
N GLN A 63 3.04 17.21 6.80
CA GLN A 63 3.33 17.18 5.37
C GLN A 63 4.30 16.03 5.01
N LEU A 64 5.26 15.71 5.89
CA LEU A 64 6.26 14.66 5.68
C LEU A 64 5.70 13.24 5.91
N GLU A 65 4.68 13.09 6.77
CA GLU A 65 3.96 11.82 6.96
C GLU A 65 3.06 11.45 5.76
N SER A 66 2.61 12.45 5.00
CA SER A 66 1.75 12.25 3.83
C SER A 66 2.50 11.69 2.60
N GLU A 67 3.82 11.83 2.54
CA GLU A 67 4.65 11.37 1.42
C GLU A 67 5.14 9.92 1.58
N SER A 68 4.97 9.33 2.77
CA SER A 68 5.41 7.96 3.09
C SER A 68 4.26 6.95 3.05
N SER A 69 3.07 7.41 2.68
CA SER A 69 1.90 6.56 2.55
C SER A 69 1.82 5.96 1.14
N ASP A 70 2.80 5.12 0.79
CA ASP A 70 2.59 4.01 -0.17
C ASP A 70 1.67 2.97 0.51
N HIS A 71 0.54 3.45 1.04
CA HIS A 71 -0.55 2.61 1.46
C HIS A 71 -1.16 2.15 0.16
N ALA A 72 -0.99 0.87 -0.15
CA ALA A 72 -1.57 0.18 -1.29
C ALA A 72 -2.99 0.68 -1.58
N HIS A 73 -3.10 1.73 -2.39
CA HIS A 73 -4.39 2.20 -2.87
C HIS A 73 -4.97 1.04 -3.67
N ASP A 74 -6.28 0.85 -3.57
CA ASP A 74 -6.95 -0.16 -4.38
C ASP A 74 -6.53 0.10 -5.85
N PRO A 75 -6.11 -0.94 -6.59
CA PRO A 75 -5.61 -0.75 -7.95
C PRO A 75 -6.63 -0.05 -8.85
N ARG A 76 -7.94 -0.14 -8.54
CA ARG A 76 -8.98 0.60 -9.26
C ARG A 76 -8.95 2.09 -8.94
N GLU A 77 -8.69 2.49 -7.70
CA GLU A 77 -8.57 3.89 -7.31
C GLU A 77 -7.36 4.52 -8.00
N ARG A 78 -6.21 3.85 -7.97
CA ARG A 78 -4.99 4.30 -8.68
C ARG A 78 -5.23 4.52 -10.18
N LEU A 79 -5.94 3.60 -10.81
CA LEU A 79 -6.24 3.71 -12.25
C LEU A 79 -7.28 4.79 -12.55
N SER A 80 -8.15 5.10 -11.59
CA SER A 80 -9.18 6.14 -11.72
C SER A 80 -8.62 7.54 -11.47
N ASP A 81 -7.61 7.65 -10.59
CA ASP A 81 -6.91 8.89 -10.27
C ASP A 81 -5.81 9.25 -11.26
N ALA A 82 -5.34 8.28 -12.05
CA ALA A 82 -4.37 8.51 -13.12
C ALA A 82 -4.89 9.57 -14.11
N SER A 83 -4.05 10.55 -14.41
CA SER A 83 -4.40 11.62 -15.38
C SER A 83 -4.35 11.12 -16.82
N GLU A 84 -3.60 10.04 -17.05
CA GLU A 84 -3.43 9.37 -18.32
C GLU A 84 -4.69 8.56 -18.71
N PRO A 85 -5.11 8.59 -19.99
CA PRO A 85 -6.29 7.87 -20.47
C PRO A 85 -6.11 6.34 -20.53
N HIS A 86 -4.88 5.84 -20.43
CA HIS A 86 -4.57 4.42 -20.52
C HIS A 86 -3.69 4.02 -19.36
N GLY A 87 -4.03 2.90 -18.71
CA GLY A 87 -3.19 2.31 -17.70
C GLY A 87 -3.54 0.85 -17.45
N VAL A 88 -2.64 0.18 -16.73
CA VAL A 88 -2.78 -1.19 -16.29
C VAL A 88 -2.21 -1.34 -14.88
N ASP A 89 -2.87 -2.14 -14.06
CA ASP A 89 -2.36 -2.60 -12.77
C ASP A 89 -2.52 -4.13 -12.73
N ILE A 90 -1.41 -4.84 -12.52
CA ILE A 90 -1.34 -6.30 -12.57
C ILE A 90 -0.62 -6.80 -11.33
N THR A 91 -1.25 -7.77 -10.67
CA THR A 91 -0.65 -8.60 -9.64
C THR A 91 -0.47 -10.00 -10.18
N LEU A 92 0.75 -10.52 -10.15
CA LEU A 92 1.09 -11.84 -10.65
C LEU A 92 1.74 -12.67 -9.55
N LYS A 93 1.30 -13.91 -9.40
CA LYS A 93 1.91 -14.88 -8.50
C LYS A 93 2.60 -15.97 -9.30
N THR A 94 3.91 -16.10 -9.12
CA THR A 94 4.75 -17.08 -9.81
C THR A 94 5.71 -17.68 -8.77
N ASP A 95 5.86 -19.01 -8.76
CA ASP A 95 6.74 -19.74 -7.83
C ASP A 95 6.61 -19.39 -6.34
N GLY A 96 5.43 -18.93 -5.92
CA GLY A 96 5.15 -18.53 -4.54
C GLY A 96 5.47 -17.07 -4.22
N GLU A 97 6.09 -16.35 -5.16
CA GLU A 97 6.37 -14.92 -5.09
C GLU A 97 5.22 -14.12 -5.73
N ILE A 98 4.98 -12.92 -5.22
CA ILE A 98 3.95 -12.01 -5.76
C ILE A 98 4.65 -10.75 -6.27
N ALA A 99 4.51 -10.50 -7.57
CA ALA A 99 4.97 -9.29 -8.22
C ALA A 99 3.77 -8.39 -8.55
N HIS A 100 3.98 -7.09 -8.43
CA HIS A 100 3.00 -6.07 -8.77
C HIS A 100 3.61 -5.15 -9.83
N HIS A 101 2.80 -4.75 -10.80
CA HIS A 101 3.22 -3.83 -11.85
C HIS A 101 2.10 -2.87 -12.18
N HIS A 102 2.47 -1.61 -12.34
CA HIS A 102 1.58 -0.53 -12.68
C HIS A 102 2.24 0.35 -13.75
N ALA A 103 1.49 0.63 -14.81
CA ALA A 103 1.91 1.53 -15.87
C ALA A 103 0.72 2.35 -16.37
N ALA A 104 0.93 3.64 -16.61
CA ALA A 104 -0.06 4.54 -17.19
C ALA A 104 0.61 5.47 -18.22
N SER A 105 -0.03 5.70 -19.37
CA SER A 105 0.48 6.59 -20.42
C SER A 105 -0.65 7.15 -21.29
N HIS A 106 -0.35 8.23 -22.02
CA HIS A 106 -1.20 8.77 -23.07
C HIS A 106 -1.20 7.92 -24.34
N ASP A 107 -0.24 7.00 -24.52
CA ASP A 107 -0.21 6.02 -25.61
C ASP A 107 -0.41 4.60 -25.08
N VAL A 108 -1.49 3.95 -25.49
CA VAL A 108 -1.81 2.56 -25.14
C VAL A 108 -0.68 1.58 -25.49
N ARG A 109 0.09 1.87 -26.54
CA ARG A 109 1.21 1.01 -26.97
C ARG A 109 2.37 1.06 -25.99
N GLU A 110 2.61 2.21 -25.36
CA GLU A 110 3.65 2.33 -24.34
C GLU A 110 3.29 1.49 -23.11
N VAL A 111 2.05 1.60 -22.62
CA VAL A 111 1.54 0.78 -21.51
C VAL A 111 1.69 -0.71 -21.81
N PHE A 112 1.35 -1.13 -23.02
CA PHE A 112 1.44 -2.53 -23.42
C PHE A 112 2.88 -3.03 -23.56
N VAL A 113 3.79 -2.22 -24.12
CA VAL A 113 5.21 -2.57 -24.23
C VAL A 113 5.87 -2.65 -22.85
N ASP A 114 5.53 -1.73 -21.95
CA ASP A 114 6.03 -1.72 -20.57
C ASP A 114 5.57 -2.99 -19.84
N LEU A 115 4.29 -3.32 -19.95
CA LEU A 115 3.72 -4.55 -19.40
C LEU A 115 4.43 -5.81 -19.94
N LEU A 116 4.63 -5.92 -21.26
CA LEU A 116 5.31 -7.08 -21.83
C LEU A 116 6.76 -7.18 -21.41
N THR A 117 7.42 -6.03 -21.24
CA THR A 117 8.81 -5.99 -20.76
C THR A 117 8.90 -6.46 -19.32
N TRP A 118 7.98 -6.00 -18.46
CA TRP A 118 7.88 -6.50 -17.09
C TRP A 118 7.54 -7.99 -17.04
N TYR A 119 6.58 -8.45 -17.83
CA TYR A 119 6.18 -9.86 -17.87
C TYR A 119 7.31 -10.78 -18.33
N ALA A 120 8.10 -10.34 -19.32
CA ALA A 120 9.28 -11.10 -19.75
C ALA A 120 10.28 -11.31 -18.61
N GLY A 121 10.57 -10.26 -17.82
CA GLY A 121 11.44 -10.38 -16.64
C GLY A 121 10.88 -11.28 -15.54
N GLN A 122 9.55 -11.48 -15.48
CA GLN A 122 8.95 -12.44 -14.54
C GLN A 122 9.13 -13.90 -15.00
N LEU A 123 9.29 -14.14 -16.30
CA LEU A 123 9.54 -15.48 -16.85
C LEU A 123 11.02 -15.84 -16.76
N ASP A 124 11.91 -14.94 -17.20
CA ASP A 124 13.35 -15.09 -17.16
C ASP A 124 14.02 -13.72 -17.39
N ASP A 125 15.06 -13.39 -16.61
CA ASP A 125 15.74 -12.09 -16.66
C ASP A 125 16.36 -11.74 -18.02
N ASP A 126 16.72 -12.76 -18.82
CA ASP A 126 17.31 -12.59 -20.15
C ASP A 126 16.26 -12.64 -21.29
N MET A 127 14.98 -12.87 -20.96
CA MET A 127 13.93 -13.02 -21.96
C MET A 127 13.53 -11.68 -22.59
N THR A 128 13.47 -11.63 -23.92
CA THR A 128 12.97 -10.43 -24.60
C THR A 128 11.43 -10.38 -24.60
N PRO A 129 10.82 -9.17 -24.65
CA PRO A 129 9.36 -9.04 -24.73
C PRO A 129 8.74 -9.81 -25.92
N SER A 130 9.46 -9.85 -27.05
CA SER A 130 9.04 -10.57 -28.26
C SER A 130 9.05 -12.08 -28.10
N GLU A 131 9.97 -12.63 -27.31
CA GLU A 131 9.99 -14.06 -27.00
C GLU A 131 8.88 -14.42 -26.02
N ALA A 132 8.63 -13.57 -25.00
CA ALA A 132 7.54 -13.77 -24.06
C ALA A 132 6.17 -13.82 -24.78
N LEU A 133 5.97 -12.94 -25.75
CA LEU A 133 4.79 -12.97 -26.63
C LEU A 133 4.68 -14.27 -27.44
N GLN A 134 5.78 -14.76 -28.01
CA GLN A 134 5.77 -16.03 -28.76
C GLN A 134 5.38 -17.21 -27.86
N VAL A 135 5.89 -17.25 -26.63
CA VAL A 135 5.51 -18.26 -25.64
C VAL A 135 4.03 -18.16 -25.30
N MET A 136 3.52 -16.96 -25.02
CA MET A 136 2.08 -16.75 -24.75
C MET A 136 1.22 -17.19 -25.94
N LEU A 137 1.60 -16.86 -27.16
CA LEU A 137 0.88 -17.26 -28.37
C LEU A 137 0.92 -18.77 -28.60
N ALA A 138 2.06 -19.42 -28.34
CA ALA A 138 2.19 -20.87 -28.46
C ALA A 138 1.40 -21.62 -27.37
N ALA A 139 1.29 -21.04 -26.18
CA ALA A 139 0.51 -21.58 -25.07
C ALA A 139 -0.99 -21.28 -25.19
N SER A 140 -1.35 -20.22 -25.93
CA SER A 140 -2.73 -19.90 -26.23
C SER A 140 -3.23 -20.89 -27.27
N ASP A 141 -4.34 -21.56 -26.98
CA ASP A 141 -5.14 -22.29 -27.97
C ASP A 141 -5.89 -21.28 -28.86
N LEU A 142 -5.15 -20.33 -29.44
CA LEU A 142 -5.65 -19.38 -30.42
C LEU A 142 -5.66 -20.11 -31.77
N GLU A 143 -6.43 -21.20 -31.83
CA GLU A 143 -6.68 -21.90 -33.08
C GLU A 143 -7.35 -20.93 -34.06
N THR A 144 -6.75 -20.79 -35.25
CA THR A 144 -7.32 -20.16 -36.43
C THR A 144 -7.95 -21.23 -37.32
#